data_AF-D1YKN9-F1
#
_entry.id   AF-D1YKN9-F1
#
_cell.length_a   1.000
_cell.length_b   1.000
_cell.length_c   1.000
_cell.angle_alpha   90.00
_cell.angle_beta   90.00
_cell.angle_gamma   90.00
#
_symmetry.space_group_name_H-M   'P 1'
#
loop_
_entity.id
_entity.type
_entity.pdbx_description
1 polymer ?
#
loop_
_entity_poly.entity_id
_entity_poly.type
_entity_poly.pdbx_seq_one_letter_code
_entity_poly.pdbx_strand_id
1 'polypeptide(L)'
;MIQKTSSGSGINVHILPYNGHNNITTITANQYKNAALTAGISDADIYVTSATPIDGSGALAGVYAAYAKNGNSLNQNQINAAQTEMNTLSKITSQNKGKYGYSDAQLNNAVAGAKKEMAKQGQNISDSQIRDIVNNQININHLGDTITNNQKEQIINVLIKIKNSGALKDKNFQQQAGQLADQIQSGAKNIFSKFNTPETRNWFQKLIDSIVSWFRSIFGGVIVLN
;
A
#
# COMPACT_ATOMS: atom_id res chain seq x y z
N MET A 1 -3.95 -1.46 19.73
CA MET A 1 -2.68 -1.05 20.39
C MET A 1 -1.63 -0.83 19.32
N ILE A 2 -0.66 0.05 19.57
CA ILE A 2 0.50 0.23 18.70
C ILE A 2 1.77 0.29 19.55
N GLN A 3 2.81 -0.41 19.12
CA GLN A 3 4.12 -0.43 19.77
C GLN A 3 5.19 -0.11 18.74
N LYS A 4 6.11 0.80 19.08
CA LYS A 4 7.26 1.09 18.23
C LYS A 4 8.27 -0.06 18.35
N THR A 5 8.85 -0.43 17.23
CA THR A 5 9.83 -1.51 17.10
C THR A 5 11.18 -0.95 16.66
N SER A 6 12.21 -1.80 16.61
CA SER A 6 13.53 -1.44 16.13
C SER A 6 13.48 -1.01 14.66
N SER A 7 14.35 -0.05 14.29
CA SER A 7 14.46 0.43 12.91
C SER A 7 14.65 -0.72 11.93
N GLY A 8 13.85 -0.75 10.87
CA GLY A 8 13.89 -1.76 9.82
C GLY A 8 13.01 -2.99 10.06
N SER A 9 12.24 -3.04 11.15
CA SER A 9 11.27 -4.12 11.42
C SER A 9 10.02 -4.02 10.52
N GLY A 10 9.78 -2.86 9.91
CA GLY A 10 8.63 -2.62 9.05
C GLY A 10 7.32 -2.51 9.85
N ILE A 11 6.18 -2.64 9.16
CA ILE A 11 4.86 -2.53 9.79
C ILE A 11 4.26 -3.92 9.92
N ASN A 12 4.09 -4.38 11.17
CA ASN A 12 3.47 -5.67 11.46
C ASN A 12 2.05 -5.43 11.97
N VAL A 13 1.08 -6.19 11.44
CA VAL A 13 -0.31 -6.06 11.85
C VAL A 13 -0.80 -7.43 12.30
N HIS A 14 -1.32 -7.46 13.52
CA HIS A 14 -1.88 -8.64 14.17
C HIS A 14 -3.37 -8.39 14.42
N ILE A 15 -4.21 -9.09 13.67
CA ILE A 15 -5.66 -9.14 13.93
C ILE A 15 -5.88 -10.28 14.93
N LEU A 16 -6.18 -9.93 16.17
CA LEU A 16 -6.30 -10.86 17.28
C LEU A 16 -7.77 -11.26 17.51
N PRO A 17 -8.06 -12.56 17.71
CA PRO A 17 -9.39 -13.01 18.05
C PRO A 17 -9.79 -12.54 19.45
N TYR A 18 -11.07 -12.25 19.65
CA TYR A 18 -11.67 -12.01 20.96
C TYR A 18 -12.51 -13.23 21.34
N ASN A 19 -12.23 -13.85 22.48
CA ASN A 19 -12.87 -15.10 22.91
C ASN A 19 -12.86 -16.18 21.81
N GLY A 20 -11.72 -16.35 21.12
CA GLY A 20 -11.55 -17.34 20.05
C GLY A 20 -12.16 -16.96 18.69
N HIS A 21 -12.82 -15.80 18.56
CA HIS A 21 -13.48 -15.38 17.32
C HIS A 21 -12.77 -14.18 16.68
N ASN A 22 -12.51 -14.25 15.37
CA ASN A 22 -12.04 -13.09 14.63
C ASN A 22 -13.23 -12.20 14.25
N ASN A 23 -13.32 -11.05 14.91
CA ASN A 23 -14.43 -10.12 14.78
C ASN A 23 -14.15 -8.96 13.80
N ILE A 24 -13.00 -8.95 13.12
CA ILE A 24 -12.72 -8.02 12.03
C ILE A 24 -13.12 -8.69 10.72
N THR A 25 -14.17 -8.17 10.08
CA THR A 25 -14.87 -8.90 9.01
C THR A 25 -14.43 -8.51 7.60
N THR A 26 -13.88 -7.31 7.42
CA THR A 26 -13.63 -6.75 6.08
C THR A 26 -12.20 -6.27 5.89
N ILE A 27 -11.65 -5.47 6.82
CA ILE A 27 -10.30 -4.92 6.67
C ILE A 27 -9.24 -6.00 6.90
N THR A 28 -8.31 -6.13 5.95
CA THR A 28 -7.22 -7.12 6.02
C THR A 28 -5.96 -6.53 6.66
N ALA A 29 -5.05 -7.41 7.11
CA ALA A 29 -3.77 -7.00 7.67
C ALA A 29 -2.95 -6.15 6.68
N ASN A 30 -2.94 -6.49 5.39
CA ASN A 30 -2.19 -5.73 4.38
C ASN A 30 -2.78 -4.33 4.16
N GLN A 31 -4.10 -4.18 4.24
CA GLN A 31 -4.77 -2.88 4.14
C GLN A 31 -4.43 -1.99 5.33
N TYR A 32 -4.38 -2.54 6.55
CA TYR A 32 -3.88 -1.82 7.72
C TYR A 32 -2.43 -1.38 7.55
N LYS A 33 -1.54 -2.25 7.04
CA LYS A 33 -0.13 -1.89 6.81
C LYS A 33 0.02 -0.75 5.80
N ASN A 34 -0.71 -0.82 4.69
CA ASN A 34 -0.72 0.23 3.67
C ASN A 34 -1.19 1.57 4.24
N ALA A 35 -2.30 1.56 4.97
CA ALA A 35 -2.84 2.76 5.58
C ALA A 35 -1.91 3.32 6.68
N ALA A 36 -1.32 2.47 7.51
CA ALA A 36 -0.36 2.89 8.53
C ALA A 36 0.84 3.61 7.92
N LEU A 37 1.42 3.08 6.83
CA LEU A 37 2.49 3.75 6.09
C LEU A 37 2.06 5.13 5.58
N THR A 38 0.85 5.22 5.00
CA THR A 38 0.28 6.49 4.53
C THR A 38 0.10 7.50 5.66
N ALA A 39 -0.24 7.05 6.86
CA ALA A 39 -0.37 7.90 8.03
C ALA A 39 0.98 8.40 8.58
N GLY A 40 2.12 7.87 8.11
CA GLY A 40 3.45 8.19 8.62
C GLY A 40 3.91 7.26 9.75
N ILE A 41 3.25 6.12 9.95
CA ILE A 41 3.72 5.08 10.87
C ILE A 41 4.83 4.28 10.20
N SER A 42 5.91 4.08 10.93
CA SER A 42 7.08 3.30 10.53
C SER A 42 7.53 2.44 11.70
N ASP A 43 8.08 1.25 11.39
CA ASP A 43 8.64 0.32 12.37
C ASP A 43 7.73 0.12 13.60
N ALA A 44 6.56 -0.48 13.38
CA ALA A 44 5.57 -0.64 14.45
C ALA A 44 4.79 -1.95 14.37
N ASP A 45 4.47 -2.48 15.54
CA ASP A 45 3.51 -3.56 15.72
C ASP A 45 2.14 -2.97 16.04
N ILE A 46 1.17 -3.30 15.20
CA ILE A 46 -0.22 -2.85 15.29
C ILE A 46 -1.09 -4.05 15.66
N TYR A 47 -1.73 -3.97 16.82
CA TYR A 47 -2.63 -5.01 17.31
C TYR A 47 -4.07 -4.50 17.21
N VAL A 48 -4.89 -5.23 16.48
CA VAL A 48 -6.30 -4.94 16.22
C VAL A 48 -7.15 -6.07 16.75
N THR A 49 -8.18 -5.75 17.54
CA THR A 49 -9.16 -6.72 18.03
C THR A 49 -10.50 -6.03 18.24
N SER A 50 -11.59 -6.80 18.29
CA SER A 50 -12.92 -6.30 18.56
C SER A 50 -13.73 -7.33 19.34
N ALA A 51 -14.53 -6.87 20.31
CA ALA A 51 -15.44 -7.74 21.07
C ALA A 51 -16.68 -8.14 20.25
N THR A 52 -17.06 -7.34 19.27
CA THR A 52 -18.22 -7.55 18.39
C THR A 52 -17.80 -7.50 16.92
N PRO A 53 -18.53 -8.17 16.01
CA PRO A 53 -18.23 -8.13 14.58
C PRO A 53 -18.30 -6.69 14.03
N ILE A 54 -17.18 -6.20 13.51
CA ILE A 54 -17.05 -4.89 12.88
C ILE A 54 -16.24 -5.01 11.59
N ASP A 55 -16.37 -4.02 10.69
CA ASP A 55 -15.59 -3.97 9.46
C ASP A 55 -14.07 -3.87 9.71
N GLY A 56 -13.69 -3.19 10.79
CA GLY A 56 -12.31 -2.88 11.20
C GLY A 56 -11.87 -1.45 10.94
N SER A 57 -12.67 -0.62 10.27
CA SER A 57 -12.26 0.74 9.87
C SER A 57 -12.05 1.65 11.08
N GLY A 58 -12.93 1.55 12.09
CA GLY A 58 -12.82 2.30 13.34
C GLY A 58 -11.60 1.92 14.20
N ALA A 59 -11.10 0.69 14.07
CA ALA A 59 -9.96 0.23 14.86
C ALA A 59 -8.66 0.96 14.50
N LEU A 60 -8.50 1.36 13.22
CA LEU A 60 -7.33 2.11 12.78
C LEU A 60 -7.30 3.54 13.33
N ALA A 61 -8.46 4.18 13.47
CA ALA A 61 -8.55 5.48 14.12
C ALA A 61 -8.11 5.41 15.59
N GLY A 62 -8.47 4.34 16.31
CA GLY A 62 -7.98 4.07 17.66
C GLY A 62 -6.47 3.86 17.73
N VAL A 63 -5.90 3.17 16.73
CA VAL A 63 -4.44 3.01 16.57
C VAL A 63 -3.75 4.37 16.41
N TYR A 64 -4.28 5.25 15.57
CA TYR A 64 -3.72 6.61 15.38
C TYR A 64 -3.82 7.47 16.64
N ALA A 65 -4.94 7.42 17.35
CA ALA A 65 -5.10 8.12 18.61
C ALA A 65 -4.11 7.64 19.67
N ALA A 66 -3.85 6.33 19.75
CA ALA A 66 -2.85 5.77 20.65
C ALA A 66 -1.41 6.17 20.24
N TYR A 67 -1.11 6.18 18.94
CA TYR A 67 0.20 6.60 18.44
C TYR A 67 0.49 8.09 18.73
N ALA A 68 -0.52 8.94 18.55
CA ALA A 68 -0.45 10.37 18.85
C ALA A 68 -0.22 10.65 20.35
N LYS A 69 -0.87 9.87 21.23
CA LYS A 69 -0.65 9.95 22.68
C LYS A 69 0.77 9.57 23.11
N ASN A 70 1.47 8.74 22.32
CA ASN A 70 2.87 8.36 22.58
C ASN A 70 3.89 9.41 22.12
N GLY A 71 3.46 10.67 21.90
CA GLY A 71 4.34 11.80 21.56
C GLY A 71 4.70 11.91 20.07
N ASN A 72 4.11 11.08 19.20
CA ASN A 72 4.36 11.14 17.76
C ASN A 72 3.22 11.88 17.06
N SER A 73 3.46 13.09 16.56
CA SER A 73 2.43 13.83 15.82
C SER A 73 2.21 13.21 14.43
N LEU A 74 1.00 12.70 14.19
CA LEU A 74 0.57 12.29 12.85
C LEU A 74 -0.11 13.48 12.16
N ASN A 75 0.15 13.67 10.88
CA ASN A 75 -0.50 14.74 10.11
C ASN A 75 -1.96 14.34 9.82
N GLN A 76 -2.92 15.22 10.11
CA GLN A 76 -4.34 14.93 9.89
C GLN A 76 -4.67 14.63 8.41
N ASN A 77 -3.99 15.29 7.47
CA ASN A 77 -4.17 15.02 6.04
C ASN A 77 -3.68 13.61 5.68
N GLN A 78 -2.57 13.16 6.29
CA GLN A 78 -2.05 11.80 6.11
C GLN A 78 -3.00 10.76 6.71
N ILE A 79 -3.56 11.02 7.90
CA ILE A 79 -4.60 10.17 8.51
C ILE A 79 -5.82 10.06 7.58
N ASN A 80 -6.31 11.20 7.06
CA ASN A 80 -7.48 11.21 6.17
C ASN A 80 -7.20 10.47 4.85
N ALA A 81 -5.98 10.60 4.31
CA ALA A 81 -5.54 9.84 3.14
C ALA A 81 -5.47 8.35 3.44
N ALA A 82 -4.92 7.95 4.59
CA ALA A 82 -4.82 6.57 5.03
C ALA A 82 -6.18 5.90 5.25
N GLN A 83 -7.15 6.61 5.83
CA GLN A 83 -8.51 6.12 5.98
C GLN A 83 -9.19 5.93 4.63
N THR A 84 -9.00 6.89 3.71
CA THR A 84 -9.54 6.80 2.35
C THR A 84 -8.94 5.61 1.62
N GLU A 85 -7.63 5.43 1.73
CA GLU A 85 -6.93 4.28 1.18
C GLU A 85 -7.51 2.96 1.69
N MET A 86 -7.54 2.77 3.01
CA MET A 86 -8.05 1.56 3.64
C MET A 86 -9.46 1.23 3.16
N ASN A 87 -10.36 2.22 3.17
CA ASN A 87 -11.75 2.04 2.77
C ASN A 87 -11.89 1.69 1.28
N THR A 88 -11.12 2.35 0.41
CA THR A 88 -11.12 2.06 -1.02
C THR A 88 -10.59 0.67 -1.31
N LEU A 89 -9.46 0.25 -0.73
CA LEU A 89 -8.90 -1.08 -0.97
C LEU A 89 -9.80 -2.18 -0.43
N SER A 90 -10.39 -1.96 0.75
CA SER A 90 -11.39 -2.86 1.34
C SER A 90 -12.63 -3.02 0.44
N LYS A 91 -13.13 -1.91 -0.11
CA LYS A 91 -14.26 -1.94 -1.05
C LYS A 91 -13.92 -2.71 -2.32
N ILE A 92 -12.76 -2.47 -2.93
CA ILE A 92 -12.31 -3.19 -4.14
C ILE A 92 -12.15 -4.68 -3.83
N THR A 93 -11.60 -5.02 -2.66
CA THR A 93 -11.45 -6.41 -2.19
C THR A 93 -12.79 -7.09 -2.02
N SER A 94 -13.75 -6.42 -1.39
CA SER A 94 -15.10 -6.92 -1.19
C SER A 94 -15.82 -7.16 -2.53
N GLN A 95 -15.67 -6.24 -3.48
CA GLN A 95 -16.27 -6.35 -4.82
C GLN A 95 -15.67 -7.44 -5.71
N ASN A 96 -14.42 -7.86 -5.44
CA ASN A 96 -13.72 -8.91 -6.19
C ASN A 96 -13.55 -10.19 -5.37
N LYS A 97 -14.25 -10.33 -4.23
CA LYS A 97 -14.16 -11.50 -3.38
C LYS A 97 -14.57 -12.76 -4.14
N GLY A 98 -13.71 -13.76 -4.18
CA GLY A 98 -13.93 -15.01 -4.91
C GLY A 98 -13.74 -14.92 -6.43
N LYS A 99 -13.38 -13.75 -6.98
CA LYS A 99 -13.10 -13.60 -8.41
C LYS A 99 -11.78 -14.28 -8.77
N TYR A 100 -11.80 -15.07 -9.84
CA TYR A 100 -10.58 -15.71 -10.37
C TYR A 100 -9.53 -14.65 -10.76
N GLY A 101 -8.26 -14.91 -10.42
CA GLY A 101 -7.14 -14.00 -10.69
C GLY A 101 -7.00 -12.84 -9.69
N TYR A 102 -7.92 -12.69 -8.74
CA TYR A 102 -7.88 -11.65 -7.72
C TYR A 102 -7.36 -12.18 -6.36
N SER A 103 -6.53 -11.38 -5.71
CA SER A 103 -6.23 -11.53 -4.28
C SER A 103 -5.99 -10.17 -3.61
N ASP A 104 -6.31 -10.09 -2.32
CA ASP A 104 -6.00 -8.93 -1.48
C ASP A 104 -4.48 -8.62 -1.48
N ALA A 105 -3.64 -9.66 -1.48
CA ALA A 105 -2.20 -9.51 -1.51
C ALA A 105 -1.70 -8.82 -2.79
N GLN A 106 -2.23 -9.18 -3.97
CA GLN A 106 -1.90 -8.52 -5.25
C GLN A 106 -2.30 -7.04 -5.23
N LEU A 107 -3.50 -6.73 -4.73
CA LEU A 107 -3.98 -5.34 -4.70
C LEU A 107 -3.12 -4.49 -3.76
N ASN A 108 -2.86 -4.99 -2.55
CA ASN A 108 -2.05 -4.26 -1.57
C ASN A 108 -0.58 -4.15 -1.99
N ASN A 109 -0.03 -5.15 -2.68
CA ASN A 109 1.33 -5.08 -3.21
C ASN A 109 1.44 -4.08 -4.36
N ALA A 110 0.44 -3.99 -5.25
CA ALA A 110 0.39 -2.96 -6.29
C ALA A 110 0.40 -1.55 -5.69
N VAL A 111 -0.39 -1.32 -4.64
CA VAL A 111 -0.44 -0.03 -3.96
C VAL A 111 0.88 0.28 -3.24
N ALA A 112 1.46 -0.67 -2.52
CA ALA A 112 2.74 -0.51 -1.84
C ALA A 112 3.89 -0.25 -2.84
N GLY A 113 3.91 -0.99 -3.96
CA GLY A 113 4.86 -0.79 -5.06
C GLY A 113 4.70 0.58 -5.70
N ALA A 114 3.47 1.04 -5.91
CA ALA A 114 3.21 2.36 -6.45
C ALA A 114 3.68 3.48 -5.51
N LYS A 115 3.44 3.34 -4.20
CA LYS A 115 4.01 4.24 -3.18
C LYS A 115 5.53 4.27 -3.21
N LYS A 116 6.19 3.12 -3.33
CA LYS A 116 7.65 3.00 -3.44
C LYS A 116 8.18 3.77 -4.64
N GLU A 117 7.54 3.62 -5.80
CA GLU A 117 7.94 4.35 -7.00
C GLU A 117 7.67 5.85 -6.88
N MET A 118 6.53 6.27 -6.35
CA MET A 118 6.23 7.69 -6.07
C MET A 118 7.25 8.30 -5.11
N ALA A 119 7.66 7.57 -4.07
CA ALA A 119 8.60 8.04 -3.07
C ALA A 119 10.01 8.29 -3.64
N LYS A 120 10.45 7.47 -4.61
CA LYS A 120 11.71 7.72 -5.34
C LYS A 120 11.69 9.03 -6.14
N GLN A 121 10.52 9.41 -6.67
CA GLN A 121 10.35 10.65 -7.44
C GLN A 121 10.16 11.88 -6.54
N GLY A 122 9.62 11.66 -5.33
CA GLY A 122 9.31 12.73 -4.39
C GLY A 122 8.06 13.51 -4.77
N GLN A 123 7.95 14.74 -4.27
CA GLN A 123 6.72 15.53 -4.32
C GLN A 123 6.37 16.12 -5.68
N ASN A 124 7.33 16.19 -6.61
CA ASN A 124 7.15 16.84 -7.91
C ASN A 124 6.45 15.95 -8.94
N ILE A 125 6.02 14.75 -8.54
CA ILE A 125 5.34 13.82 -9.43
C ILE A 125 3.94 14.34 -9.83
N SER A 126 3.69 14.37 -11.14
CA SER A 126 2.42 14.80 -11.71
C SER A 126 1.33 13.72 -11.59
N ASP A 127 0.07 14.12 -11.65
CA ASP A 127 -1.06 13.18 -11.57
C ASP A 127 -1.08 12.19 -12.74
N SER A 128 -0.60 12.61 -13.92
CA SER A 128 -0.42 11.71 -15.07
C SER A 128 0.63 10.64 -14.77
N GLN A 129 1.76 11.03 -14.16
CA GLN A 129 2.81 10.08 -13.79
C GLN A 129 2.34 9.11 -12.71
N ILE A 130 1.54 9.58 -11.75
CA ILE A 130 0.90 8.70 -10.75
C ILE A 130 -0.02 7.69 -11.42
N ARG A 131 -0.83 8.11 -12.40
CA ARG A 131 -1.70 7.23 -13.18
C ARG A 131 -0.90 6.13 -13.89
N ASP A 132 0.21 6.48 -14.51
CA ASP A 132 1.09 5.52 -15.18
C ASP A 132 1.74 4.56 -14.17
N ILE A 133 2.25 5.06 -13.03
CA ILE A 133 2.76 4.21 -11.94
C ILE A 133 1.69 3.18 -11.53
N VAL A 134 0.47 3.63 -11.28
CA VAL A 134 -0.61 2.77 -10.79
C VAL A 134 -0.95 1.70 -11.83
N ASN A 135 -1.14 2.08 -13.09
CA ASN A 135 -1.43 1.12 -14.17
C ASN A 135 -0.32 0.06 -14.30
N ASN A 136 0.93 0.50 -14.21
CA ASN A 136 2.10 -0.39 -14.25
C ASN A 136 2.12 -1.36 -13.08
N GLN A 137 1.89 -0.88 -11.86
CA GLN A 137 1.89 -1.73 -10.66
C GLN A 137 0.70 -2.69 -10.62
N ILE A 138 -0.44 -2.29 -11.17
CA ILE A 138 -1.60 -3.17 -11.36
C ILE A 138 -1.27 -4.31 -12.34
N ASN A 139 -0.57 -4.00 -13.44
CA ASN A 139 -0.14 -5.02 -14.41
C ASN A 139 0.92 -5.96 -13.83
N ILE A 140 1.92 -5.42 -13.13
CA ILE A 140 2.93 -6.20 -12.38
C ILE A 140 2.23 -7.13 -11.39
N ASN A 141 1.15 -6.71 -10.75
CA ASN A 141 0.44 -7.57 -9.80
C ASN A 141 -0.61 -8.48 -10.46
N HIS A 142 -0.62 -8.61 -11.79
CA HIS A 142 -1.59 -9.40 -12.57
C HIS A 142 -3.05 -9.03 -12.28
N LEU A 143 -3.30 -7.75 -12.05
CA LEU A 143 -4.64 -7.22 -11.83
C LEU A 143 -5.20 -6.47 -13.04
N GLY A 144 -4.40 -6.29 -14.11
CA GLY A 144 -4.74 -5.52 -15.31
C GLY A 144 -6.14 -5.83 -15.88
N ASP A 145 -6.43 -7.11 -16.07
CA ASP A 145 -7.73 -7.58 -16.59
C ASP A 145 -8.68 -8.06 -15.48
N THR A 146 -8.18 -8.13 -14.25
CA THR A 146 -8.91 -8.65 -13.09
C THR A 146 -9.77 -7.55 -12.45
N ILE A 147 -9.28 -6.32 -12.34
CA ILE A 147 -10.03 -5.20 -11.76
C ILE A 147 -10.56 -4.25 -12.83
N THR A 148 -11.69 -3.59 -12.55
CA THR A 148 -12.34 -2.71 -13.53
C THR A 148 -11.61 -1.37 -13.66
N ASN A 149 -11.78 -0.67 -14.78
CA ASN A 149 -11.20 0.66 -14.96
C ASN A 149 -11.63 1.65 -13.87
N ASN A 150 -12.87 1.57 -13.39
CA ASN A 150 -13.33 2.37 -12.25
C ASN A 150 -12.55 2.06 -10.96
N GLN A 151 -12.18 0.80 -10.72
CA GLN A 151 -11.35 0.42 -9.58
C GLN A 151 -9.90 0.92 -9.76
N LYS A 152 -9.37 0.93 -10.99
CA LYS A 152 -8.06 1.55 -11.29
C LYS A 152 -8.09 3.05 -10.97
N GLU A 153 -9.13 3.77 -11.43
CA GLU A 153 -9.32 5.19 -11.11
C GLU A 153 -9.40 5.46 -9.60
N GLN A 154 -10.09 4.59 -8.85
CA GLN A 154 -10.16 4.71 -7.40
C GLN A 154 -8.77 4.60 -6.75
N ILE A 155 -7.92 3.70 -7.23
CA ILE A 155 -6.54 3.55 -6.73
C ILE A 155 -5.71 4.78 -7.10
N ILE A 156 -5.84 5.30 -8.31
CA ILE A 156 -5.15 6.53 -8.76
C ILE A 156 -5.51 7.71 -7.85
N ASN A 157 -6.81 7.90 -7.59
CA ASN A 157 -7.30 8.98 -6.73
C ASN A 157 -6.78 8.84 -5.29
N VAL A 158 -6.68 7.62 -4.78
CA VAL A 158 -6.05 7.35 -3.48
C VAL A 158 -4.59 7.80 -3.49
N LEU A 159 -3.81 7.44 -4.51
CA LEU A 159 -2.39 7.82 -4.56
C LEU A 159 -2.18 9.33 -4.76
N ILE A 160 -3.02 9.99 -5.57
CA ILE A 160 -3.01 11.46 -5.67
C ILE A 160 -3.29 12.08 -4.29
N LYS A 161 -4.27 11.55 -3.56
CA LYS A 161 -4.58 12.02 -2.19
C LYS A 161 -3.41 11.80 -1.24
N ILE A 162 -2.69 10.68 -1.36
CA ILE A 162 -1.48 10.39 -0.58
C ILE A 162 -0.38 11.40 -0.90
N LYS A 163 -0.12 11.71 -2.19
CA LYS A 163 0.81 12.79 -2.57
C LYS A 163 0.42 14.10 -1.90
N ASN A 164 -0.83 14.53 -2.08
CA ASN A 164 -1.34 15.81 -1.60
C ASN A 164 -1.37 15.92 -0.07
N SER A 165 -1.42 14.78 0.64
CA SER A 165 -1.31 14.75 2.10
C SER A 165 0.08 15.11 2.63
N GLY A 166 1.09 15.11 1.76
CA GLY A 166 2.49 15.32 2.14
C GLY A 166 3.21 14.06 2.60
N ALA A 167 2.59 12.87 2.52
CA ALA A 167 3.21 11.59 2.90
C ALA A 167 4.57 11.34 2.23
N LEU A 168 4.73 11.70 0.94
CA LEU A 168 6.01 11.52 0.24
C LEU A 168 7.14 12.44 0.73
N LYS A 169 6.87 13.41 1.63
CA LYS A 169 7.94 14.24 2.24
C LYS A 169 8.66 13.51 3.37
N ASP A 170 8.05 12.47 3.92
CA ASP A 170 8.64 11.71 5.00
C ASP A 170 9.78 10.83 4.45
N LYS A 171 10.98 11.00 5.00
CA LYS A 171 12.18 10.24 4.61
C LYS A 171 12.00 8.74 4.84
N ASN A 172 11.20 8.36 5.85
CA ASN A 172 10.94 6.96 6.16
C ASN A 172 9.95 6.33 5.17
N PHE A 173 9.13 7.14 4.47
CA PHE A 173 8.08 6.65 3.59
C PHE A 173 8.64 5.79 2.45
N GLN A 174 9.75 6.19 1.83
CA GLN A 174 10.36 5.42 0.73
C GLN A 174 10.88 4.05 1.22
N GLN A 175 11.62 4.04 2.32
CA GLN A 175 12.19 2.82 2.87
C GLN A 175 11.09 1.86 3.31
N GLN A 176 10.09 2.38 4.03
CA GLN A 176 8.97 1.60 4.53
C GLN A 176 8.04 1.13 3.42
N ALA A 177 7.84 1.90 2.34
CA ALA A 177 7.10 1.44 1.16
C ALA A 177 7.77 0.24 0.48
N GLY A 178 9.10 0.27 0.39
CA GLY A 178 9.89 -0.86 -0.10
C GLY A 178 9.71 -2.10 0.78
N GLN A 179 9.96 -1.94 2.08
CA GLN A 179 9.81 -3.03 3.05
C GLN A 179 8.39 -3.59 3.08
N LEU A 180 7.37 -2.72 2.99
CA LEU A 180 5.98 -3.14 2.94
C LEU A 180 5.68 -4.01 1.72
N ALA A 181 6.14 -3.59 0.52
CA ALA A 181 5.97 -4.40 -0.68
C ALA A 181 6.61 -5.79 -0.52
N ASP A 182 7.83 -5.85 0.04
CA ASP A 182 8.56 -7.09 0.27
C ASP A 182 7.88 -7.98 1.34
N GLN A 183 7.33 -7.37 2.40
CA GLN A 183 6.57 -8.06 3.44
C GLN A 183 5.27 -8.67 2.89
N ILE A 184 4.54 -7.94 2.04
CA ILE A 184 3.32 -8.46 1.40
C ILE A 184 3.66 -9.63 0.47
N GLN A 185 4.73 -9.50 -0.33
CA GLN A 185 5.18 -10.58 -1.21
C GLN A 185 5.60 -11.83 -0.41
N SER A 186 6.33 -11.62 0.68
CA SER A 186 6.79 -12.71 1.56
C SER A 186 5.63 -13.40 2.28
N GLY A 187 4.61 -12.65 2.73
CA GLY A 187 3.41 -13.20 3.36
C GLY A 187 2.51 -13.96 2.39
N ALA A 188 2.59 -13.66 1.09
CA ALA A 188 1.79 -14.28 0.04
C ALA A 188 2.64 -15.03 -0.99
N LYS A 189 3.74 -15.67 -0.56
CA LYS A 189 4.66 -16.43 -1.44
C LYS A 189 3.95 -17.40 -2.37
N ASN A 190 2.90 -18.09 -1.92
CA ASN A 190 2.16 -19.05 -2.75
C ASN A 190 1.38 -18.40 -3.91
N ILE A 191 1.04 -17.12 -3.78
CA ILE A 191 0.41 -16.34 -4.85
C ILE A 191 1.49 -15.84 -5.81
N PHE A 192 2.52 -15.17 -5.28
CA PHE A 192 3.56 -14.55 -6.10
C PHE A 192 4.50 -15.54 -6.78
N SER A 193 4.76 -16.72 -6.18
CA SER A 193 5.59 -17.76 -6.81
C SER A 193 4.95 -18.36 -8.07
N LYS A 194 3.62 -18.45 -8.14
CA LYS A 194 2.89 -18.88 -9.36
C LYS A 194 3.12 -17.94 -10.54
N PHE A 195 3.43 -16.69 -10.23
CA PHE A 195 3.72 -15.64 -11.20
C PHE A 195 5.22 -15.44 -11.43
N ASN A 196 6.10 -16.17 -10.74
CA ASN A 196 7.54 -16.07 -10.88
C ASN A 196 8.13 -17.28 -11.63
N THR A 197 7.45 -17.73 -12.70
CA THR A 197 7.99 -18.73 -13.63
C THR A 197 9.04 -18.09 -14.54
N PRO A 198 9.94 -18.85 -15.20
CA PRO A 198 10.94 -18.26 -16.10
C PRO A 198 10.34 -17.38 -17.22
N GLU A 199 9.18 -17.79 -17.74
CA GLU A 199 8.45 -17.08 -18.80
C GLU A 199 7.83 -15.78 -18.28
N THR A 200 7.12 -15.82 -17.16
CA THR A 200 6.56 -14.61 -16.55
C THR A 200 7.67 -13.72 -16.03
N ARG A 201 8.75 -14.25 -15.45
CA ARG A 201 9.91 -13.48 -14.98
C ARG A 201 10.58 -12.70 -16.11
N ASN A 202 10.70 -13.29 -17.31
CA ASN A 202 11.19 -12.57 -18.48
C ASN A 202 10.23 -11.46 -18.93
N TRP A 203 8.93 -11.73 -18.94
CA TRP A 203 7.92 -10.70 -19.22
C TRP A 203 7.92 -9.59 -18.17
N PHE A 204 8.01 -9.93 -16.89
CA PHE A 204 8.11 -9.03 -15.74
C PHE A 204 9.36 -8.19 -15.78
N GLN A 205 10.52 -8.79 -16.05
CA GLN A 205 11.78 -8.09 -16.14
C GLN A 205 11.72 -7.10 -17.29
N LYS A 206 11.21 -7.51 -18.46
CA LYS A 206 10.99 -6.60 -19.60
C LYS A 206 9.99 -5.49 -19.28
N LEU A 207 8.90 -5.78 -18.59
CA LEU A 207 7.91 -4.81 -18.17
C LEU A 207 8.52 -3.81 -17.19
N ILE A 208 9.18 -4.28 -16.13
CA ILE A 208 9.86 -3.45 -15.14
C ILE A 208 10.98 -2.63 -15.79
N ASP A 209 11.80 -3.23 -16.66
CA ASP A 209 12.86 -2.54 -17.38
C ASP A 209 12.30 -1.48 -18.32
N SER A 210 11.19 -1.77 -19.01
CA SER A 210 10.49 -0.81 -19.87
C SER A 210 9.90 0.33 -19.06
N ILE A 211 9.34 0.04 -17.89
CA ILE A 211 8.83 1.03 -16.94
C ILE A 211 9.98 1.89 -16.43
N VAL A 212 11.06 1.29 -15.91
CA VAL A 212 12.23 1.99 -15.42
C VAL A 212 12.89 2.81 -16.53
N SER A 213 12.94 2.30 -17.76
CA SER A 213 13.48 3.01 -18.93
C SER A 213 12.59 4.17 -19.36
N TRP A 214 11.27 3.97 -19.43
CA TRP A 214 10.29 5.02 -19.67
C TRP A 214 10.38 6.12 -18.60
N PHE A 215 10.49 5.74 -17.32
CA PHE A 215 10.75 6.67 -16.22
C PHE A 215 12.07 7.41 -16.38
N ARG A 216 13.18 6.70 -16.65
CA ARG A 216 14.48 7.35 -16.92
C ARG A 216 14.40 8.29 -18.13
N SER A 217 13.58 8.00 -19.13
CA SER A 217 13.40 8.86 -20.30
C SER A 217 12.59 10.12 -19.99
N ILE A 218 11.56 10.02 -19.16
CA ILE A 218 10.71 11.17 -18.78
C ILE A 218 11.42 12.07 -17.75
N PHE A 219 12.28 11.50 -16.90
CA PHE A 219 12.87 12.23 -15.77
C PHE A 219 14.39 12.39 -15.83
N GLY A 220 15.10 11.55 -16.60
CA GLY A 220 16.54 11.69 -16.85
C GLY A 220 16.90 12.82 -17.82
N GLY A 221 15.90 13.40 -18.52
CA GLY A 221 16.05 14.63 -19.30
C GLY A 221 15.97 15.93 -18.47
N VAL A 222 15.73 15.86 -17.15
CA VAL A 222 15.59 17.04 -16.26
C VAL A 222 16.80 17.20 -15.32
N ILE A 223 17.96 16.64 -15.69
CA ILE A 223 19.25 17.13 -15.16
C ILE A 223 19.83 18.09 -16.20
N VAL A 224 19.24 19.28 -16.30
CA VAL A 224 19.94 20.46 -16.84
C VAL A 224 20.10 21.42 -15.67
N LEU A 225 21.32 21.39 -15.13
CA LEU A 225 22.07 22.43 -14.43
C LEU A 225 21.27 23.57 -13.78
N ASN A 226 21.37 23.63 -12.45
CA ASN A 226 21.80 24.85 -11.73
C ASN A 226 22.55 24.44 -10.46
#